data_AF-A0A9D4U4D5-F1
#
_entry.id   AF-A0A9D4U4D5-F1
#
_cell.length_a   1.000
_cell.length_b   1.000
_cell.length_c   1.000
_cell.angle_alpha   90.00
_cell.angle_beta   90.00
_cell.angle_gamma   90.00
#
_symmetry.space_group_name_H-M   'P 1'
#
loop_
_entity.id
_entity.type
_entity.pdbx_description
1 polymer ?
#
loop_
_entity_poly.entity_id
_entity_poly.type
_entity_poly.pdbx_seq_one_letter_code
_entity_poly.pdbx_strand_id
1 'polypeptide(L)'
;MARLLQFITGTSKVPLEGFQALQGISGPQWFQIHKAYGARERLPSAHTCLNQLDLPEYSSKDQLQERLLPAIHEGSEGFGFG
;
A
#
# COMPACT_ATOMS: atom_id res chain seq x y z
N MET A 1 5.28 11.17 2.98
CA MET A 1 4.06 10.89 2.15
C MET A 1 4.37 10.16 0.85
N ALA A 2 5.42 10.53 0.09
CA ALA A 2 5.75 9.88 -1.20
C ALA A 2 5.90 8.35 -1.13
N ARG A 3 6.45 7.81 -0.04
CA ARG A 3 6.67 6.36 0.14
C ARG A 3 5.37 5.55 0.23
N LEU A 4 4.32 6.08 0.86
CA LEU A 4 3.02 5.40 0.93
C LEU A 4 2.41 5.26 -0.47
N LEU A 5 2.47 6.33 -1.25
CA LEU A 5 1.96 6.33 -2.63
C LEU A 5 2.76 5.33 -3.48
N GLN A 6 4.08 5.32 -3.36
CA GLN A 6 4.95 4.37 -4.06
C GLN A 6 4.70 2.93 -3.63
N PHE A 7 4.51 2.68 -2.33
CA PHE A 7 4.18 1.35 -1.81
C PHE A 7 2.89 0.80 -2.41
N ILE A 8 1.88 1.65 -2.59
CA ILE A 8 0.54 1.23 -3.05
C ILE A 8 0.39 1.25 -4.58
N THR A 9 1.04 2.19 -5.26
CA THR A 9 0.83 2.44 -6.71
C THR A 9 2.07 2.14 -7.55
N GLY A 10 3.18 1.77 -6.91
CA GLY A 10 4.47 1.55 -7.58
C GLY A 10 5.18 2.85 -8.00
N THR A 11 4.57 4.03 -7.79
CA THR A 11 5.11 5.33 -8.20
C THR A 11 4.90 6.38 -7.12
N SER A 12 5.83 7.32 -7.00
CA SER A 12 5.68 8.50 -6.12
C SER A 12 4.98 9.67 -6.82
N LYS A 13 4.61 9.52 -8.10
CA LYS A 13 3.96 10.56 -8.91
C LYS A 13 2.44 10.50 -8.77
N VAL A 14 1.84 11.61 -8.37
CA VAL A 14 0.38 11.82 -8.43
C VAL A 14 0.02 12.27 -9.86
N PRO A 15 -1.06 11.76 -10.47
CA PRO A 15 -1.57 12.28 -11.74
C PRO A 15 -1.89 13.77 -11.65
N LEU A 16 -1.78 14.50 -12.77
CA LEU A 16 -2.11 15.93 -12.82
C LEU A 16 -3.57 16.21 -12.40
N GLU A 17 -4.46 15.30 -12.76
CA GLU A 17 -5.88 15.34 -12.40
C GLU A 17 -6.17 14.84 -10.97
N GLY A 18 -5.12 14.51 -10.20
CA GLY A 18 -5.23 14.03 -8.83
C GLY A 18 -5.53 12.52 -8.71
N PHE A 19 -5.90 12.09 -7.50
CA PHE A 19 -6.11 10.67 -7.17
C PHE A 19 -7.27 10.00 -7.91
N GLN A 20 -8.23 10.79 -8.42
CA GLN A 20 -9.36 10.28 -9.21
C GLN A 20 -8.91 9.65 -10.53
N ALA A 21 -7.74 10.04 -11.04
CA ALA A 21 -7.18 9.61 -12.32
C ALA A 21 -6.06 8.58 -12.17
N LEU A 22 -5.92 7.96 -10.98
CA LEU A 22 -4.99 6.86 -10.78
C LEU A 22 -5.23 5.75 -11.82
N GLN A 23 -4.14 5.22 -12.37
CA GLN A 23 -4.18 4.13 -13.35
C GLN A 23 -3.75 2.83 -12.65
N GLY A 24 -4.49 1.76 -12.89
CA GLY A 24 -4.10 0.39 -12.59
C GLY A 24 -3.82 -0.40 -13.86
N ILE A 25 -3.68 -1.71 -13.74
CA ILE A 25 -3.36 -2.61 -14.86
C ILE A 25 -4.43 -2.65 -15.96
N SER A 26 -5.69 -2.36 -15.64
CA SER A 26 -6.82 -2.43 -16.57
C SER A 26 -7.45 -1.06 -16.89
N GLY A 27 -6.73 0.04 -16.61
CA GLY A 27 -7.19 1.41 -16.85
C GLY A 27 -7.40 2.20 -15.56
N PRO A 28 -8.28 3.22 -15.55
CA PRO A 28 -8.53 4.04 -14.37
C PRO A 28 -8.97 3.19 -13.18
N GLN A 29 -8.23 3.29 -12.08
CA GLN A 29 -8.50 2.51 -10.89
C GLN A 29 -8.10 3.27 -9.63
N TRP A 30 -9.07 3.42 -8.74
CA TRP A 30 -8.89 4.14 -7.49
C TRP A 30 -8.02 3.37 -6.49
N PHE A 31 -7.53 4.11 -5.51
CA PHE A 31 -6.93 3.53 -4.33
C PHE A 31 -7.97 2.75 -3.53
N GLN A 32 -7.64 1.53 -3.14
CA GLN A 32 -8.54 0.62 -2.44
C GLN A 32 -7.87 0.05 -1.18
N ILE A 33 -8.63 -0.07 -0.10
CA ILE A 33 -8.17 -0.71 1.15
C ILE A 33 -9.04 -1.94 1.40
N HIS A 34 -8.43 -3.11 1.43
CA HIS A 34 -9.10 -4.37 1.69
C HIS A 34 -8.67 -4.94 3.04
N LYS A 35 -9.58 -5.71 3.66
CA LYS A 35 -9.26 -6.46 4.86
C LYS A 35 -8.48 -7.72 4.48
N ALA A 36 -7.26 -7.86 5.00
CA ALA A 36 -6.49 -9.08 4.89
C ALA A 36 -6.98 -10.10 5.92
N TYR A 37 -7.43 -11.26 5.46
CA TYR A 37 -7.82 -12.36 6.34
C TYR A 37 -6.59 -13.19 6.74
N GLY A 38 -6.48 -13.53 8.03
CA GLY A 38 -5.36 -14.30 8.57
C GLY A 38 -4.85 -13.77 9.91
N ALA A 39 -3.59 -14.10 10.22
CA ALA A 39 -2.96 -13.72 11.48
C ALA A 39 -2.81 -12.18 11.59
N ARG A 40 -3.23 -11.62 12.73
CA ARG A 40 -3.22 -10.17 12.99
C ARG A 40 -1.81 -9.59 13.07
N GLU A 41 -0.80 -10.42 13.32
CA GLU A 41 0.61 -10.01 13.38
C GLU A 41 1.30 -9.87 12.02
N ARG A 42 0.62 -10.20 10.91
CA ARG A 42 1.18 -10.03 9.57
C ARG A 42 1.41 -8.54 9.25
N LEU A 43 2.40 -8.29 8.41
CA LEU A 43 2.61 -6.98 7.81
C LEU A 43 1.51 -6.71 6.76
N PRO A 44 1.17 -5.44 6.51
CA PRO A 44 0.29 -5.09 5.41
C PRO A 44 0.96 -5.35 4.06
N SER A 45 0.15 -5.70 3.06
CA SER A 45 0.62 -6.01 1.71
C SER A 45 0.04 -5.02 0.72
N ALA A 46 0.77 -4.74 -0.36
CA ALA A 46 0.28 -3.88 -1.43
C ALA A 46 0.32 -4.62 -2.78
N HIS A 47 -0.72 -4.39 -3.58
CA HIS A 47 -0.80 -4.84 -4.97
C HIS A 47 -0.73 -3.60 -5.86
N THR A 48 0.48 -3.25 -6.29
CA THR A 48 0.74 -2.00 -7.02
C THR A 48 0.02 -1.92 -8.36
N CYS A 49 -0.08 -3.03 -9.08
CA CYS A 49 -0.89 -3.14 -10.30
C CYS A 49 -2.37 -2.81 -10.07
N LEU A 50 -2.84 -2.98 -8.82
CA LEU A 50 -4.24 -2.80 -8.45
C LEU A 50 -4.50 -1.53 -7.63
N ASN A 51 -3.49 -0.73 -7.31
CA ASN A 51 -3.60 0.37 -6.35
C ASN A 51 -4.29 -0.07 -5.03
N GLN A 52 -4.02 -1.30 -4.58
CA GLN A 52 -4.72 -1.94 -3.45
C GLN A 52 -3.78 -2.14 -2.26
N LEU A 53 -4.25 -1.79 -1.07
CA LEU A 53 -3.61 -2.04 0.22
C LEU A 53 -4.43 -3.04 1.03
N ASP A 54 -3.82 -4.17 1.37
CA ASP A 54 -4.42 -5.20 2.21
C ASP A 54 -3.95 -5.01 3.66
N LEU A 55 -4.90 -4.69 4.54
CA LEU A 55 -4.66 -4.44 5.96
C LEU A 55 -5.22 -5.58 6.83
N PRO A 56 -4.38 -6.23 7.66
CA PRO A 56 -4.86 -7.08 8.74
C PRO A 56 -5.74 -6.31 9.72
N GLU A 57 -6.59 -7.03 10.45
CA GLU A 57 -7.42 -6.45 11.52
C GLU A 57 -6.58 -6.17 12.77
N TYR A 58 -5.84 -5.07 12.76
CA TYR A 58 -5.09 -4.60 13.92
C TYR A 58 -6.03 -4.15 15.04
N SER A 59 -5.68 -4.46 16.28
CA SER A 59 -6.52 -4.18 17.46
C SER A 59 -6.46 -2.72 17.92
N SER A 60 -5.46 -1.95 17.46
CA SER A 60 -5.29 -0.55 17.79
C SER A 60 -4.65 0.25 16.66
N LYS A 61 -4.84 1.58 16.70
CA LYS A 61 -4.18 2.52 15.79
C LYS A 61 -2.66 2.46 15.93
N ASP A 62 -2.13 2.33 17.15
CA ASP A 62 -0.70 2.22 17.40
C ASP A 62 -0.12 0.96 16.76
N GLN A 63 -0.82 -0.18 16.85
CA GLN A 63 -0.41 -1.41 16.19
C GLN A 63 -0.43 -1.25 14.66
N LEU A 64 -1.47 -0.62 14.10
CA LEU A 64 -1.51 -0.31 12.67
C LEU A 64 -0.30 0.53 12.26
N GLN A 65 0.03 1.57 13.03
CA GLN A 65 1.16 2.45 12.72
C GLN A 65 2.51 1.72 12.85
N GLU A 66 2.69 0.91 13.89
CA GLU A 66 3.87 0.09 14.12
C GLU A 66 4.12 -0.90 12.99
N ARG A 67 3.06 -1.46 12.37
CA ARG A 67 3.18 -2.43 11.28
C ARG A 67 3.22 -1.79 9.89
N LEU A 68 2.50 -0.70 9.69
CA LEU A 68 2.38 -0.03 8.40
C LEU A 68 3.64 0.78 8.05
N LEU A 69 4.24 1.48 9.01
CA LEU A 69 5.43 2.30 8.73
C LEU A 69 6.62 1.46 8.25
N PRO A 70 6.99 0.33 8.89
CA PRO A 70 8.05 -0.54 8.39
C PRO A 70 7.73 -1.12 7.01
N ALA A 71 6.50 -1.60 6.80
CA ALA A 71 6.09 -2.16 5.52
C ALA A 71 6.18 -1.15 4.37
N ILE A 72 5.81 0.11 4.60
CA ILE A 72 5.98 1.18 3.61
C ILE A 72 7.47 1.47 3.36
N HIS A 73 8.29 1.50 4.41
CA HIS A 73 9.71 1.78 4.28
C HIS A 73 10.41 0.66 3.48
N GLU A 74 10.29 -0.58 3.93
CA GLU A 74 10.97 -1.74 3.35
C GLU A 74 10.37 -2.15 1.99
N GLY A 75 9.03 -2.13 1.87
CA GLY A 75 8.35 -2.51 0.63
C GLY A 75 8.53 -1.52 -0.52
N SER A 76 8.86 -0.26 -0.23
CA SER A 76 9.12 0.75 -1.27
C SER A 76 10.47 0.60 -1.98
N GLU A 77 11.43 -0.11 -1.36
CA GLU A 77 12.76 -0.37 -1.92
C GLU A 77 12.80 -1.66 -2.77
N GLY A 78 11.68 -2.41 -2.78
CA GLY A 78 11.65 -3.79 -3.24
C GLY A 78 12.36 -4.70 -2.23
N PHE A 79 11.91 -5.95 -2.08
CA PHE A 79 12.72 -6.94 -1.38
C PHE A 79 13.95 -7.25 -2.25
N GLY A 80 14.95 -6.37 -2.17
CA GLY A 80 16.29 -6.61 -2.66
C GLY A 80 16.90 -7.70 -1.79
N PHE A 81 16.72 -8.95 -2.20
CA PHE A 81 17.71 -9.96 -1.87
C PHE A 81 19.04 -9.45 -2.42
N GLY A 82 20.05 -9.34 -1.55
CA GLY A 82 21.44 -9.18 -1.97
C GLY A 82 21.92 -10.35 -2.82
#